data_AF-M9R6W8-F1
#
_entry.id   AF-M9R6W8-F1
#
_cell.length_a   1.000
_cell.length_b   1.000
_cell.length_c   1.000
_cell.angle_alpha   90.00
_cell.angle_beta   90.00
_cell.angle_gamma   90.00
#
_symmetry.space_group_name_H-M   'P 1'
#
loop_
_entity.id
_entity.type
_entity.pdbx_description
1 polymer ?
#
loop_
_entity_poly.entity_id
_entity_poly.type
_entity_poly.pdbx_seq_one_letter_code
_entity_poly.pdbx_strand_id
1 'polypeptide(L)'
;MLEVIKNIDPTVLVALVGVLSIVVSAGIGAFVSRWHTQSKFQDELHKLRLERRNEQSDSYLENARKQIGTVYVPLSAELAALKAVFQNYLYQDKTAEMLTEFEVQVEQFIARLQELELRGATAYVTTELEDVLIKFVVFLRASKSASETVVDVTYDFSAEVLGFGFSRAGSQKTKVSSATSKGFSASISAAGISADVRISDIISAPINSEDFQARFERDSHRLSLLIKEVTLGSAARVR
;
A
#
# COMPACT_ATOMS: atom_id res chain seq x y z
N MET A 1 24.83 -21.40 -44.56
CA MET A 1 24.94 -21.20 -43.09
C MET A 1 24.47 -19.79 -42.70
N LEU A 2 23.30 -19.37 -43.20
CA LEU A 2 22.69 -18.04 -42.99
C LEU A 2 21.16 -18.10 -43.25
N GLU A 3 20.47 -19.08 -42.67
CA GLU A 3 19.00 -19.23 -42.82
C GLU A 3 18.25 -19.50 -41.51
N VAL A 4 18.85 -19.19 -40.35
CA VAL A 4 18.23 -19.49 -39.03
C VAL A 4 17.71 -18.24 -38.31
N ILE A 5 17.82 -17.03 -38.87
CA ILE A 5 17.35 -15.79 -38.20
C ILE A 5 16.22 -15.10 -38.98
N LYS A 6 15.16 -15.85 -39.33
CA LYS A 6 13.94 -15.23 -39.88
C LYS A 6 12.63 -15.56 -39.17
N ASN A 7 12.68 -16.34 -38.08
CA ASN A 7 11.51 -16.62 -37.25
C ASN A 7 11.88 -16.50 -35.76
N ILE A 8 12.30 -15.31 -35.34
CA ILE A 8 12.17 -14.96 -33.92
C ILE A 8 10.87 -14.18 -33.81
N ASP A 9 9.91 -14.80 -33.14
CA ASP A 9 8.58 -14.27 -32.88
C ASP A 9 8.70 -12.86 -32.25
N PRO A 10 8.03 -11.83 -32.79
CA PRO A 10 8.07 -10.47 -32.25
C PRO A 10 7.71 -10.43 -30.74
N THR A 11 6.97 -11.43 -30.27
CA THR A 11 6.65 -11.64 -28.85
C THR A 11 7.88 -11.96 -27.99
N VAL A 12 8.86 -12.70 -28.52
CA VAL A 12 10.12 -13.03 -27.84
C VAL A 12 11.08 -11.83 -27.82
N LEU A 13 11.04 -10.99 -28.85
CA LEU A 13 11.85 -9.77 -28.93
C LEU A 13 11.31 -8.68 -27.99
N VAL A 14 10.00 -8.55 -27.85
CA VAL A 14 9.35 -7.70 -26.83
C VAL A 14 9.60 -8.25 -25.42
N ALA A 15 9.62 -9.57 -25.23
CA ALA A 15 10.02 -10.19 -23.97
C ALA A 15 11.50 -9.92 -23.62
N LEU A 16 12.40 -9.91 -24.60
CA LEU A 16 13.83 -9.64 -24.38
C LEU A 16 14.12 -8.15 -24.11
N VAL A 17 13.38 -7.24 -24.75
CA VAL A 17 13.43 -5.79 -24.44
C VAL A 17 12.77 -5.48 -23.09
N GLY A 18 11.73 -6.24 -22.70
CA GLY A 18 11.10 -6.15 -21.38
C GLY A 18 11.95 -6.67 -20.22
N VAL A 19 12.90 -7.58 -20.48
CA VAL A 19 13.84 -8.10 -19.48
C VAL A 19 15.08 -7.20 -19.34
N LEU A 20 15.44 -6.42 -20.37
CA LEU A 20 16.60 -5.53 -20.34
C LEU A 20 16.38 -4.17 -19.65
N SER A 21 15.13 -3.76 -19.42
CA SER A 21 14.82 -2.52 -18.65
C SER A 21 14.97 -2.67 -17.13
N ILE A 22 15.23 -3.90 -16.63
CA ILE A 22 15.44 -4.20 -15.21
C ILE A 22 16.82 -3.68 -14.72
N VAL A 23 17.74 -3.32 -15.62
CA VAL A 23 19.13 -3.00 -15.24
C VAL A 23 19.31 -1.59 -14.63
N VAL A 24 18.30 -0.72 -14.61
CA VAL A 24 18.38 0.56 -13.85
C VAL A 24 17.96 0.40 -12.37
N SER A 25 17.46 -0.78 -11.97
CA SER A 25 16.90 -1.03 -10.63
C SER A 25 17.86 -1.61 -9.59
N ALA A 26 19.19 -1.54 -9.81
CA ALA A 26 20.18 -2.08 -8.87
C ALA A 26 20.24 -1.33 -7.52
N GLY A 27 19.63 -0.13 -7.41
CA GLY A 27 19.50 0.61 -6.15
C GLY A 27 18.22 0.35 -5.35
N ILE A 28 17.20 -0.29 -5.94
CA ILE A 28 15.82 -0.35 -5.38
C ILE A 28 15.41 -1.78 -4.98
N GLY A 29 16.05 -2.81 -5.54
CA GLY A 29 15.70 -4.22 -5.31
C GLY A 29 15.90 -4.76 -3.88
N ALA A 30 16.69 -4.08 -3.04
CA ALA A 30 16.93 -4.51 -1.66
C ALA A 30 15.71 -4.28 -0.74
N PHE A 31 14.82 -3.33 -1.07
CA PHE A 31 13.67 -2.99 -0.23
C PHE A 31 12.47 -3.93 -0.47
N VAL A 32 12.23 -4.36 -1.72
CA VAL A 32 11.07 -5.21 -2.07
C VAL A 32 11.35 -6.70 -1.82
N SER A 33 12.59 -7.15 -1.97
CA SER A 33 12.93 -8.59 -1.86
C SER A 33 12.87 -9.14 -0.42
N ARG A 34 13.07 -8.31 0.61
CA ARG A 34 12.88 -8.74 2.01
C ARG A 34 11.40 -8.82 2.43
N TRP A 35 10.51 -8.08 1.78
CA TRP A 35 9.13 -7.88 2.25
C TRP A 35 8.15 -9.00 1.86
N HIS A 36 8.41 -9.72 0.76
CA HIS A 36 7.52 -10.81 0.30
C HIS A 36 7.57 -12.08 1.17
N THR A 37 8.46 -12.17 2.16
CA THR A 37 8.70 -13.39 2.94
C THR A 37 7.98 -13.44 4.30
N GLN A 38 7.30 -12.37 4.73
CA GLN A 38 6.79 -12.26 6.11
C GLN A 38 5.25 -12.28 6.25
N SER A 39 4.50 -12.28 5.15
CA SER A 39 3.02 -12.24 5.19
C SER A 39 2.34 -13.56 5.58
N LYS A 40 3.06 -14.70 5.59
CA LYS A 40 2.48 -16.04 5.90
C LYS A 40 2.45 -16.43 7.38
N PHE A 41 2.97 -15.60 8.29
CA PHE A 41 3.07 -15.91 9.73
C PHE A 41 1.99 -15.24 10.61
N GLN A 42 1.06 -14.47 10.03
CA GLN A 42 0.14 -13.65 10.83
C GLN A 42 -1.11 -14.37 11.34
N ASP A 43 -1.57 -15.41 10.64
CA ASP A 43 -2.87 -16.04 10.91
C ASP A 43 -2.88 -16.91 12.19
N GLU A 44 -1.76 -17.55 12.56
CA GLU A 44 -1.69 -18.40 13.76
C GLU A 44 -1.53 -17.63 15.08
N LEU A 45 -1.01 -16.40 15.06
CA LEU A 45 -0.73 -15.63 16.27
C LEU A 45 -1.92 -14.79 16.77
N HIS A 46 -3.07 -14.82 16.08
CA HIS A 46 -4.21 -13.94 16.36
C HIS A 46 -4.97 -14.27 17.66
N LYS A 47 -4.91 -15.52 18.16
CA LYS A 47 -5.68 -15.96 19.34
C LYS A 47 -5.00 -15.75 20.70
N LEU A 48 -3.67 -15.62 20.76
CA LEU A 48 -2.92 -15.41 22.02
C LEU A 48 -2.62 -13.94 22.35
N ARG A 49 -3.04 -13.00 21.48
CA ARG A 49 -2.62 -11.59 21.52
C ARG A 49 -3.49 -10.65 22.34
N LEU A 50 -4.76 -10.95 22.60
CA LEU A 50 -5.71 -9.92 23.06
C LEU A 50 -5.42 -9.34 24.46
N GLU A 51 -4.92 -10.13 25.41
CA GLU A 51 -4.65 -9.67 26.78
C GLU A 51 -3.22 -9.11 26.94
N ARG A 52 -2.23 -9.75 26.29
CA ARG A 52 -0.83 -9.27 26.25
C ARG A 52 -0.64 -8.01 25.39
N ARG A 53 -1.56 -7.73 24.46
CA ARG A 53 -1.54 -6.54 23.59
C ARG A 53 -1.86 -5.26 24.35
N ASN A 54 -2.65 -5.28 25.43
CA ASN A 54 -3.00 -4.05 26.16
C ASN A 54 -1.80 -3.51 26.97
N GLU A 55 -1.14 -4.34 27.77
CA GLU A 55 0.05 -3.92 28.55
C GLU A 55 1.24 -3.59 27.65
N GLN A 56 1.45 -4.35 26.58
CA GLN A 56 2.46 -4.03 25.58
C GLN A 56 2.13 -2.72 24.86
N SER A 57 0.86 -2.51 24.48
CA SER A 57 0.42 -1.28 23.81
C SER A 57 0.69 -0.04 24.67
N ASP A 58 0.41 -0.08 25.97
CA ASP A 58 0.63 1.08 26.84
C ASP A 58 2.12 1.41 26.99
N SER A 59 2.98 0.39 27.18
CA SER A 59 4.43 0.58 27.21
C SER A 59 4.99 1.05 25.86
N TYR A 60 4.47 0.52 24.74
CA TYR A 60 4.83 0.96 23.39
C TYR A 60 4.41 2.42 23.15
N LEU A 61 3.20 2.80 23.55
CA LEU A 61 2.71 4.17 23.42
C LEU A 61 3.52 5.14 24.28
N GLU A 62 3.93 4.75 25.49
CA GLU A 62 4.79 5.58 26.33
C GLU A 62 6.17 5.79 25.68
N ASN A 63 6.77 4.74 25.12
CA ASN A 63 8.04 4.84 24.40
C ASN A 63 7.91 5.66 23.11
N ALA A 64 6.81 5.48 22.37
CA ALA A 64 6.49 6.28 21.20
C ALA A 64 6.30 7.77 21.57
N ARG A 65 5.67 8.06 22.72
CA ARG A 65 5.51 9.43 23.25
C ARG A 65 6.84 10.10 23.54
N LYS A 66 7.81 9.36 24.10
CA LYS A 66 9.18 9.88 24.33
C LYS A 66 9.87 10.29 23.01
N GLN A 67 9.41 9.74 21.88
CA GLN A 67 9.95 10.01 20.54
C GLN A 67 9.02 10.91 19.69
N ILE A 68 8.07 11.61 20.29
CA ILE A 68 7.16 12.51 19.55
C ILE A 68 7.95 13.56 18.76
N GLY A 69 8.88 14.25 19.40
CA GLY A 69 9.63 15.35 18.78
C GLY A 69 10.60 14.87 17.67
N THR A 70 11.04 13.62 17.73
CA THR A 70 12.05 13.07 16.83
C THR A 70 11.46 12.29 15.65
N VAL A 71 10.33 11.61 15.86
CA VAL A 71 9.70 10.72 14.87
C VAL A 71 8.37 11.30 14.38
N TYR A 72 7.44 11.54 15.30
CA TYR A 72 6.05 11.82 14.94
C TYR A 72 5.81 13.24 14.44
N VAL A 73 6.47 14.24 15.04
CA VAL A 73 6.36 15.64 14.61
C VAL A 73 6.89 15.82 13.18
N PRO A 74 8.11 15.38 12.84
CA PRO A 74 8.60 15.46 11.46
C PRO A 74 7.71 14.70 10.48
N LEU A 75 7.29 13.48 10.83
CA LEU A 75 6.40 12.70 9.98
C LEU A 75 5.06 13.40 9.71
N SER A 76 4.49 14.02 10.74
CA SER A 76 3.24 14.79 10.62
C SER A 76 3.39 16.01 9.71
N ALA A 77 4.55 16.70 9.78
CA ALA A 77 4.84 17.87 8.98
C ALA A 77 5.02 17.51 7.50
N GLU A 78 5.78 16.45 7.20
CA GLU A 78 5.94 15.97 5.83
C GLU A 78 4.63 15.47 5.22
N LEU A 79 3.81 14.75 6.00
CA LEU A 79 2.49 14.31 5.54
C LEU A 79 1.57 15.50 5.26
N ALA A 80 1.61 16.54 6.10
CA ALA A 80 0.83 17.76 5.89
C ALA A 80 1.29 18.52 4.65
N ALA A 81 2.60 18.64 4.43
CA ALA A 81 3.18 19.25 3.22
C ALA A 81 2.76 18.49 1.96
N LEU A 82 2.88 17.16 1.96
CA LEU A 82 2.45 16.31 0.86
C LEU A 82 0.96 16.47 0.53
N LYS A 83 0.11 16.52 1.55
CA LYS A 83 -1.33 16.76 1.36
C LYS A 83 -1.62 18.15 0.79
N ALA A 84 -0.93 19.18 1.27
CA ALA A 84 -1.13 20.55 0.81
C ALA A 84 -0.77 20.69 -0.68
N VAL A 85 0.37 20.13 -1.11
CA VAL A 85 0.77 20.14 -2.52
C VAL A 85 -0.22 19.37 -3.39
N PHE A 86 -0.69 18.20 -2.94
CA PHE A 86 -1.70 17.44 -3.67
C PHE A 86 -3.04 18.20 -3.79
N GLN A 87 -3.48 18.87 -2.72
CA GLN A 87 -4.69 19.68 -2.74
C GLN A 87 -4.55 20.87 -3.70
N ASN A 88 -3.40 21.56 -3.69
CA ASN A 88 -3.13 22.63 -4.65
C ASN A 88 -3.20 22.10 -6.09
N TYR A 89 -2.57 20.94 -6.36
CA TYR A 89 -2.66 20.27 -7.66
C TYR A 89 -4.10 19.96 -8.09
N LEU A 90 -4.95 19.49 -7.16
CA LEU A 90 -6.35 19.15 -7.46
C LEU A 90 -7.24 20.38 -7.74
N TYR A 91 -7.03 21.49 -7.03
CA TYR A 91 -7.93 22.64 -7.06
C TYR A 91 -7.47 23.81 -7.95
N GLN A 92 -6.20 23.83 -8.38
CA GLN A 92 -5.63 24.90 -9.23
C GLN A 92 -5.25 24.37 -10.62
N ASP A 93 -6.23 23.83 -11.35
CA ASP A 93 -6.16 23.49 -12.78
C ASP A 93 -5.22 22.33 -13.22
N LYS A 94 -4.74 21.48 -12.31
CA LYS A 94 -3.98 20.23 -12.61
C LYS A 94 -2.87 20.42 -13.67
N THR A 95 -2.06 21.46 -13.52
CA THR A 95 -0.96 21.75 -14.47
C THR A 95 0.18 20.74 -14.36
N ALA A 96 0.99 20.61 -15.42
CA ALA A 96 2.18 19.74 -15.41
C ALA A 96 3.23 20.18 -14.39
N GLU A 97 3.34 21.48 -14.14
CA GLU A 97 4.25 22.05 -13.13
C GLU A 97 3.83 21.62 -11.73
N MET A 98 2.54 21.71 -11.40
CA MET A 98 2.02 21.25 -10.10
C MET A 98 2.10 19.73 -9.93
N LEU A 99 1.92 18.97 -11.01
CA LEU A 99 2.15 17.52 -10.97
C LEU A 99 3.61 17.21 -10.64
N THR A 100 4.55 17.92 -11.28
CA THR A 100 5.99 17.78 -11.01
C THR A 100 6.31 18.16 -9.56
N GLU A 101 5.73 19.25 -9.06
CA GLU A 101 5.86 19.67 -7.66
C GLU A 101 5.35 18.59 -6.69
N PHE A 102 4.19 18.00 -6.99
CA PHE A 102 3.65 16.88 -6.21
C PHE A 102 4.58 15.66 -6.23
N GLU A 103 5.11 15.28 -7.39
CA GLU A 103 6.05 14.16 -7.51
C GLU A 103 7.35 14.41 -6.74
N VAL A 104 7.85 15.64 -6.72
CA VAL A 104 9.00 16.04 -5.91
C VAL A 104 8.68 15.92 -4.42
N GLN A 105 7.50 16.37 -3.99
CA GLN A 105 7.07 16.25 -2.59
C GLN A 105 6.89 14.79 -2.17
N VAL A 106 6.44 13.90 -3.08
CA VAL A 106 6.39 12.45 -2.84
C VAL A 106 7.79 11.90 -2.57
N GLU A 107 8.79 12.26 -3.37
CA GLU A 107 10.18 11.81 -3.16
C GLU A 107 10.76 12.35 -1.85
N GLN A 108 10.47 13.60 -1.49
CA GLN A 108 10.88 14.18 -0.21
C GLN A 108 10.27 13.42 0.98
N PHE A 109 8.97 13.14 0.94
CA PHE A 109 8.28 12.37 1.97
C PHE A 109 8.91 10.97 2.15
N ILE A 110 9.18 10.30 1.03
CA ILE A 110 9.81 8.97 1.02
C ILE A 110 11.25 9.01 1.57
N ALA A 111 12.04 10.00 1.14
CA ALA A 111 13.42 10.17 1.61
C ALA A 111 13.45 10.42 3.12
N ARG A 112 12.51 11.21 3.66
CA ARG A 112 12.40 11.44 5.10
C ARG A 112 12.08 10.16 5.87
N LEU A 113 11.20 9.32 5.36
CA LEU A 113 10.92 8.00 5.96
C LEU A 113 12.16 7.09 5.98
N GLN A 114 12.94 7.09 4.89
CA GLN A 114 14.20 6.34 4.84
C GLN A 114 15.23 6.87 5.84
N GLU A 115 15.32 8.19 6.02
CA GLU A 115 16.19 8.78 7.05
C GLU A 115 15.78 8.35 8.46
N LEU A 116 14.47 8.33 8.76
CA LEU A 116 13.96 7.83 10.03
C LEU A 116 14.29 6.34 10.24
N GLU A 117 14.18 5.53 9.19
CA GLU A 117 14.54 4.11 9.24
C GLU A 117 16.04 3.90 9.51
N LEU A 118 16.92 4.62 8.79
CA LEU A 118 18.38 4.53 8.96
C LEU A 118 18.82 4.92 10.38
N ARG A 119 18.06 5.80 11.05
CA ARG A 119 18.29 6.21 12.44
C ARG A 119 17.70 5.24 13.46
N GLY A 120 17.05 4.16 13.03
CA GLY A 120 16.32 3.22 13.89
C GLY A 120 15.05 3.82 14.50
N ALA A 121 14.60 4.98 14.01
CA ALA A 121 13.46 5.70 14.56
C ALA A 121 12.13 4.99 14.26
N THR A 122 12.09 4.14 13.23
CA THR A 122 10.96 3.28 12.87
C THR A 122 10.62 2.26 13.96
N ALA A 123 11.59 1.87 14.81
CA ALA A 123 11.34 0.97 15.94
C ALA A 123 10.38 1.56 16.99
N TYR A 124 10.15 2.87 16.96
CA TYR A 124 9.24 3.57 17.86
C TYR A 124 7.88 3.87 17.22
N VAL A 125 7.68 3.48 15.95
CA VAL A 125 6.41 3.62 15.24
C VAL A 125 5.49 2.47 15.66
N THR A 126 4.19 2.75 15.84
CA THR A 126 3.23 1.68 16.15
C THR A 126 3.07 0.77 14.95
N THR A 127 2.87 -0.53 15.17
CA THR A 127 2.74 -1.52 14.08
C THR A 127 1.65 -1.15 13.07
N GLU A 128 0.52 -0.58 13.53
CA GLU A 128 -0.55 -0.13 12.64
C GLU A 128 -0.13 1.08 11.79
N LEU A 129 0.56 2.06 12.39
CA LEU A 129 1.07 3.22 11.64
C LEU A 129 2.11 2.79 10.62
N GLU A 130 3.01 1.88 11.00
CA GLU A 130 4.02 1.31 10.11
C GLU A 130 3.37 0.60 8.91
N ASP A 131 2.39 -0.27 9.14
CA ASP A 131 1.70 -1.00 8.06
C ASP A 131 1.02 -0.03 7.06
N VAL A 132 0.31 0.98 7.57
CA VAL A 132 -0.34 1.99 6.71
C VAL A 132 0.70 2.85 5.97
N LEU A 133 1.80 3.25 6.62
CA LEU A 133 2.89 4.01 5.99
C LEU A 133 3.51 3.24 4.83
N ILE A 134 3.84 1.96 5.04
CA ILE A 134 4.44 1.12 4.01
C ILE A 134 3.50 0.99 2.82
N LYS A 135 2.22 0.67 3.05
CA LYS A 135 1.21 0.57 1.98
C LYS A 135 1.07 1.88 1.21
N PHE A 136 1.06 3.00 1.92
CA PHE A 136 0.96 4.32 1.31
C PHE A 136 2.19 4.67 0.46
N VAL A 137 3.41 4.42 0.94
CA VAL A 137 4.64 4.65 0.17
C VAL A 137 4.70 3.78 -1.08
N VAL A 138 4.34 2.50 -0.95
CA VAL A 138 4.30 1.57 -2.08
C VAL A 138 3.28 2.02 -3.11
N PHE A 139 2.10 2.46 -2.66
CA PHE A 139 1.07 3.04 -3.51
C PHE A 139 1.58 4.28 -4.26
N LEU A 140 2.19 5.25 -3.56
CA LEU A 140 2.72 6.47 -4.18
C LEU A 140 3.78 6.14 -5.24
N ARG A 141 4.76 5.30 -4.91
CA ARG A 141 5.83 4.89 -5.84
C ARG A 141 5.26 4.21 -7.08
N ALA A 142 4.36 3.24 -6.89
CA ALA A 142 3.77 2.51 -8.00
C ALA A 142 2.88 3.40 -8.88
N SER A 143 2.27 4.44 -8.30
CA SER A 143 1.36 5.36 -8.99
C SER A 143 2.08 6.38 -9.88
N LYS A 144 3.34 6.74 -9.59
CA LYS A 144 4.13 7.67 -10.41
C LYS A 144 4.26 7.22 -11.88
N SER A 145 4.39 5.93 -12.12
CA SER A 145 4.50 5.35 -13.46
C SER A 145 3.23 4.63 -13.91
N ALA A 146 2.12 4.76 -13.19
CA ALA A 146 0.89 4.04 -13.50
C ALA A 146 0.11 4.75 -14.61
N SER A 147 -0.12 4.04 -15.71
CA SER A 147 -1.05 4.46 -16.77
C SER A 147 -2.48 3.97 -16.53
N GLU A 148 -2.65 2.96 -15.67
CA GLU A 148 -3.93 2.29 -15.38
C GLU A 148 -4.03 1.96 -13.88
N THR A 149 -5.25 1.80 -13.38
CA THR A 149 -5.47 1.36 -12.00
C THR A 149 -5.19 -0.15 -11.88
N VAL A 150 -4.35 -0.52 -10.90
CA VAL A 150 -4.05 -1.91 -10.56
C VAL A 150 -4.62 -2.18 -9.18
N VAL A 151 -5.42 -3.23 -9.06
CA VAL A 151 -6.06 -3.63 -7.81
C VAL A 151 -5.64 -5.03 -7.41
N ASP A 152 -5.61 -5.27 -6.11
CA ASP A 152 -5.54 -6.61 -5.53
C ASP A 152 -6.96 -7.14 -5.37
N VAL A 153 -7.23 -8.32 -5.91
CA VAL A 153 -8.53 -8.99 -5.83
C VAL A 153 -8.37 -10.26 -5.01
N THR A 154 -9.02 -10.30 -3.87
CA THR A 154 -9.11 -11.49 -3.03
C THR A 154 -10.38 -12.25 -3.40
N TYR A 155 -10.25 -13.55 -3.61
CA TYR A 155 -11.36 -14.46 -3.85
C TYR A 155 -11.38 -15.55 -2.80
N ASP A 156 -12.57 -15.80 -2.25
CA ASP A 156 -12.84 -16.90 -1.33
C ASP A 156 -13.93 -17.78 -1.93
N PHE A 157 -13.63 -19.06 -2.11
CA PHE A 157 -14.55 -20.04 -2.64
C PHE A 157 -14.77 -21.12 -1.60
N SER A 158 -16.02 -21.40 -1.26
CA SER A 158 -16.38 -22.57 -0.47
C SER A 158 -17.52 -23.36 -1.10
N ALA A 159 -17.43 -24.68 -1.02
CA ALA A 159 -18.44 -25.60 -1.48
C ALA A 159 -18.71 -26.66 -0.41
N GLU A 160 -19.96 -26.85 -0.05
CA GLU A 160 -20.44 -27.84 0.89
C GLU A 160 -21.29 -28.88 0.14
N VAL A 161 -20.79 -30.11 0.08
CA VAL A 161 -21.48 -31.22 -0.60
C VAL A 161 -21.59 -32.38 0.37
N LEU A 162 -22.82 -32.75 0.73
CA LEU A 162 -23.14 -33.91 1.58
C LEU A 162 -22.43 -33.90 2.96
N GLY A 163 -22.30 -32.72 3.58
CA GLY A 163 -21.65 -32.56 4.90
C GLY A 163 -20.12 -32.49 4.86
N PHE A 164 -19.50 -32.55 3.66
CA PHE A 164 -18.09 -32.28 3.46
C PHE A 164 -17.91 -30.87 2.89
N GLY A 165 -17.20 -30.02 3.62
CA GLY A 165 -16.85 -28.66 3.21
C GLY A 165 -15.46 -28.58 2.55
N PHE A 166 -15.38 -27.93 1.41
CA PHE A 166 -14.14 -27.53 0.75
C PHE A 166 -14.06 -26.00 0.73
N SER A 167 -12.95 -25.43 1.16
CA SER A 167 -12.67 -23.99 1.02
C SER A 167 -11.35 -23.75 0.30
N ARG A 168 -11.32 -22.73 -0.55
CA ARG A 168 -10.14 -22.29 -1.29
C ARG A 168 -10.15 -20.77 -1.40
N ALA A 169 -9.27 -20.14 -0.65
CA ALA A 169 -9.01 -18.71 -0.74
C ALA A 169 -7.75 -18.44 -1.60
N GLY A 170 -7.74 -17.31 -2.29
CA GLY A 170 -6.56 -16.80 -3.01
C GLY A 170 -6.65 -15.30 -3.28
N SER A 171 -5.55 -14.72 -3.78
CA SER A 171 -5.52 -13.33 -4.23
C SER A 171 -4.81 -13.26 -5.58
N GLN A 172 -5.32 -12.40 -6.47
CA GLN A 172 -4.77 -12.15 -7.78
C GLN A 172 -4.74 -10.64 -8.04
N LYS A 173 -3.59 -10.15 -8.50
CA LYS A 173 -3.42 -8.77 -8.95
C LYS A 173 -3.97 -8.64 -10.37
N THR A 174 -4.84 -7.66 -10.60
CA THR A 174 -5.42 -7.42 -11.93
C THR A 174 -5.41 -5.93 -12.28
N LYS A 175 -5.32 -5.64 -13.58
CA LYS A 175 -5.42 -4.29 -14.12
C LYS A 175 -6.88 -4.01 -14.46
N VAL A 176 -7.38 -2.84 -14.10
CA VAL A 176 -8.77 -2.45 -14.36
C VAL A 176 -8.76 -1.02 -14.90
N SER A 177 -9.53 -0.77 -15.96
CA SER A 177 -9.63 0.55 -16.59
C SER A 177 -10.35 1.60 -15.73
N SER A 178 -11.18 1.15 -14.78
CA SER A 178 -11.79 1.98 -13.73
C SER A 178 -12.17 1.07 -12.56
N ALA A 179 -11.45 1.12 -11.45
CA ALA A 179 -11.83 0.36 -10.27
C ALA A 179 -12.53 1.32 -9.31
N THR A 180 -13.85 1.46 -9.40
CA THR A 180 -14.61 2.31 -8.47
C THR A 180 -14.15 2.05 -7.04
N SER A 181 -13.50 3.06 -6.44
CA SER A 181 -12.90 3.03 -5.10
C SER A 181 -13.85 2.61 -3.98
N LYS A 182 -15.15 2.57 -4.26
CA LYS A 182 -16.17 1.87 -3.49
C LYS A 182 -16.03 0.37 -3.72
N GLY A 183 -15.12 -0.26 -2.96
CA GLY A 183 -14.77 -1.68 -3.02
C GLY A 183 -15.90 -2.56 -3.55
N PHE A 184 -15.69 -3.12 -4.73
CA PHE A 184 -16.60 -4.09 -5.30
C PHE A 184 -16.48 -5.39 -4.50
N SER A 185 -17.57 -5.78 -3.85
CA SER A 185 -17.75 -7.10 -3.27
C SER A 185 -18.93 -7.77 -3.95
N ALA A 186 -18.69 -8.89 -4.61
CA ALA A 186 -19.75 -9.74 -5.14
C ALA A 186 -19.73 -11.07 -4.40
N SER A 187 -20.82 -11.38 -3.72
CA SER A 187 -21.05 -12.69 -3.11
C SER A 187 -22.15 -13.40 -3.89
N ILE A 188 -21.85 -14.58 -4.42
CA ILE A 188 -22.84 -15.45 -5.05
C ILE A 188 -22.91 -16.73 -4.21
N SER A 189 -24.09 -17.06 -3.70
CA SER A 189 -24.36 -18.32 -3.03
C SER A 189 -25.49 -19.08 -3.74
N ALA A 190 -25.23 -20.33 -4.10
CA ALA A 190 -26.21 -21.21 -4.71
C ALA A 190 -25.90 -22.67 -4.36
N ALA A 191 -26.89 -23.40 -3.84
CA ALA A 191 -26.85 -24.86 -3.63
C ALA A 191 -25.56 -25.38 -2.96
N GLY A 192 -25.18 -24.82 -1.80
CA GLY A 192 -24.00 -25.23 -1.05
C GLY A 192 -22.68 -24.67 -1.57
N ILE A 193 -22.67 -23.96 -2.71
CA ILE A 193 -21.49 -23.27 -3.24
C ILE A 193 -21.61 -21.78 -2.94
N SER A 194 -20.59 -21.20 -2.32
CA SER A 194 -20.44 -19.76 -2.13
C SER A 194 -19.11 -19.27 -2.71
N ALA A 195 -19.17 -18.21 -3.49
CA ALA A 195 -18.02 -17.48 -3.97
C ALA A 195 -18.14 -16.02 -3.52
N ASP A 196 -17.09 -15.53 -2.88
CA ASP A 196 -16.93 -14.13 -2.46
C ASP A 196 -15.72 -13.55 -3.18
N VAL A 197 -15.95 -12.52 -3.99
CA VAL A 197 -14.88 -11.78 -4.66
C VAL A 197 -14.87 -10.37 -4.11
N ARG A 198 -13.73 -9.96 -3.55
CA ARG A 198 -13.53 -8.62 -2.98
C ARG A 198 -12.31 -7.96 -3.60
N ILE A 199 -12.48 -6.73 -4.04
CA ILE A 199 -11.33 -5.85 -4.26
C ILE A 199 -10.77 -5.48 -2.89
N SER A 200 -9.56 -5.95 -2.58
CA SER A 200 -8.95 -5.80 -1.26
C SER A 200 -8.22 -4.47 -1.11
N ASP A 201 -7.51 -4.01 -2.14
CA ASP A 201 -6.86 -2.69 -2.15
C ASP A 201 -6.45 -2.23 -3.57
N ILE A 202 -6.24 -0.92 -3.75
CA ILE A 202 -5.83 -0.33 -5.05
C ILE A 202 -4.31 -0.18 -5.12
N ILE A 203 -3.56 -1.21 -5.49
CA ILE A 203 -2.09 -1.26 -5.50
C ILE A 203 -1.45 0.00 -6.12
N SER A 204 -1.96 0.48 -7.26
CA SER A 204 -1.50 1.70 -7.92
C SER A 204 -2.62 2.32 -8.76
N ALA A 205 -2.58 3.63 -8.97
CA ALA A 205 -3.51 4.32 -9.86
C ALA A 205 -2.81 5.53 -10.51
N PRO A 206 -3.20 5.96 -11.72
CA PRO A 206 -2.64 7.17 -12.31
C PRO A 206 -2.92 8.37 -11.41
N ILE A 207 -1.95 9.26 -11.16
CA ILE A 207 -2.09 10.38 -10.20
C ILE A 207 -3.34 11.25 -10.48
N ASN A 208 -3.72 11.35 -11.75
CA ASN A 208 -4.82 12.21 -12.19
C ASN A 208 -6.20 11.53 -12.04
N SER A 209 -6.24 10.26 -11.65
CA SER A 209 -7.47 9.46 -11.56
C SER A 209 -8.21 9.68 -10.23
N GLU A 210 -9.52 9.44 -10.26
CA GLU A 210 -10.36 9.47 -9.06
C GLU A 210 -9.97 8.37 -8.06
N ASP A 211 -9.54 7.21 -8.56
CA ASP A 211 -9.08 6.09 -7.73
C ASP A 211 -7.82 6.47 -6.93
N PHE A 212 -6.90 7.21 -7.56
CA PHE A 212 -5.72 7.72 -6.89
C PHE A 212 -6.10 8.70 -5.79
N GLN A 213 -6.93 9.69 -6.12
CA GLN A 213 -7.40 10.69 -5.17
C GLN A 213 -8.09 10.04 -3.97
N ALA A 214 -9.02 9.11 -4.21
CA ALA A 214 -9.76 8.43 -3.15
C ALA A 214 -8.84 7.63 -2.22
N ARG A 215 -7.90 6.86 -2.76
CA ARG A 215 -6.93 6.12 -1.93
C ARG A 215 -5.98 7.05 -1.19
N PHE A 216 -5.47 8.10 -1.85
CA PHE A 216 -4.59 9.09 -1.24
C PHE A 216 -5.25 9.80 -0.06
N GLU A 217 -6.48 10.30 -0.23
CA GLU A 217 -7.22 10.97 0.84
C GLU A 217 -7.52 10.04 2.01
N ARG A 218 -7.98 8.82 1.74
CA ARG A 218 -8.24 7.79 2.75
C ARG A 218 -6.98 7.48 3.56
N ASP A 219 -5.88 7.15 2.90
CA ASP A 219 -4.66 6.67 3.55
C ASP A 219 -3.96 7.84 4.28
N SER A 220 -3.89 9.04 3.67
CA SER A 220 -3.31 10.22 4.32
C SER A 220 -4.13 10.70 5.54
N HIS A 221 -5.45 10.57 5.49
CA HIS A 221 -6.32 10.82 6.65
C HIS A 221 -6.06 9.80 7.76
N ARG A 222 -6.04 8.50 7.42
CA ARG A 222 -5.75 7.42 8.39
C ARG A 222 -4.39 7.60 9.05
N LEU A 223 -3.35 7.91 8.27
CA LEU A 223 -2.02 8.23 8.80
C LEU A 223 -2.07 9.41 9.76
N SER A 224 -2.79 10.48 9.40
CA SER A 224 -2.94 11.65 10.27
C SER A 224 -3.59 11.28 11.61
N LEU A 225 -4.60 10.41 11.61
CA LEU A 225 -5.26 9.93 12.83
C LEU A 225 -4.32 9.08 13.69
N LEU A 226 -3.60 8.13 13.09
CA LEU A 226 -2.67 7.26 13.81
C LEU A 226 -1.50 8.04 14.44
N ILE A 227 -1.00 9.07 13.75
CA ILE A 227 0.01 9.99 14.31
C ILE A 227 -0.60 10.80 15.47
N LYS A 228 -1.82 11.32 15.30
CA LYS A 228 -2.53 12.06 16.36
C LYS A 228 -2.78 11.20 17.60
N GLU A 229 -3.11 9.93 17.43
CA GLU A 229 -3.34 9.01 18.55
C GLU A 229 -2.09 8.88 19.44
N VAL A 230 -0.90 8.82 18.86
CA VAL A 230 0.33 8.74 19.64
C VAL A 230 0.63 10.08 20.33
N THR A 231 0.45 11.20 19.63
CA THR A 231 0.79 12.54 20.13
C THR A 231 -0.19 13.07 21.17
N LEU A 232 -1.48 12.80 21.02
CA LEU A 232 -2.56 13.32 21.88
C LEU A 232 -3.15 12.25 22.82
N GLY A 233 -2.80 10.98 22.63
CA GLY A 233 -3.37 9.85 23.35
C GLY A 233 -4.72 9.37 22.78
N SER A 234 -5.24 8.28 23.37
CA SER A 234 -6.44 7.57 22.92
C SER A 234 -7.73 8.41 22.96
N ALA A 235 -7.74 9.53 23.70
CA ALA A 235 -8.84 10.50 23.70
C ALA A 235 -9.11 11.13 22.32
N ALA A 236 -8.14 11.05 21.38
CA ALA A 236 -8.29 11.55 20.02
C ALA A 236 -9.19 10.69 19.12
N ARG A 237 -9.53 9.45 19.49
CA ARG A 237 -10.40 8.56 18.66
C ARG A 237 -11.89 8.91 18.71
N VAL A 238 -12.33 9.72 19.68
CA VAL A 238 -13.76 9.91 20.01
C VAL A 238 -14.36 11.15 19.33
N ARG A 239 -13.60 11.87 18.49
CA ARG A 239 -14.06 13.06 17.75
C ARG A 239 -13.79 12.92 16.27
#